data_AF-A0A1H8XS54-F1
#
_entry.id   AF-A0A1H8XS54-F1
#
_cell.length_a   1.000
_cell.length_b   1.000
_cell.length_c   1.000
_cell.angle_alpha   90.00
_cell.angle_beta   90.00
_cell.angle_gamma   90.00
#
_symmetry.space_group_name_H-M   'P 1'
#
loop_
_entity.id
_entity.type
_entity.pdbx_description
1 polymer ?
#
loop_
_entity_poly.entity_id
_entity_poly.type
_entity_poly.pdbx_seq_one_letter_code
_entity_poly.pdbx_strand_id
1 'polypeptide(L)'
;MINSVEMRRSIRKYKDKAVPNESIIQIMENARLAPSGSNTQPWHFIVVKEEVTKQKIAEISHNQKWMLSAPVFIVCIADIRSRIKEEVELRLDENSPEEEVKQIIRDTSIEQW
;
A
#
# COMPACT_ATOMS: atom_id res chain seq x y z
N MET A 1 -22.03 2.69 -2.55
CA MET A 1 -20.69 3.30 -2.38
C MET A 1 -20.69 4.33 -1.25
N ILE A 2 -21.52 5.38 -1.30
CA ILE A 2 -21.58 6.44 -0.27
C ILE A 2 -21.76 5.89 1.16
N ASN A 3 -22.81 5.10 1.40
CA ASN A 3 -23.06 4.46 2.71
C ASN A 3 -21.86 3.61 3.20
N SER A 4 -21.19 2.88 2.30
CA SER A 4 -20.01 2.08 2.65
C SER A 4 -18.82 2.94 3.11
N VAL A 5 -18.67 4.14 2.54
CA VAL A 5 -17.62 5.11 2.94
C VAL A 5 -17.97 5.73 4.29
N GLU A 6 -19.21 6.14 4.50
CA GLU A 6 -19.70 6.75 5.75
C GLU A 6 -19.60 5.78 6.93
N MET A 7 -19.90 4.50 6.71
CA MET A 7 -19.88 3.47 7.74
C MET A 7 -18.49 2.83 7.96
N ARG A 8 -17.50 3.20 7.14
CA ARG A 8 -16.15 2.62 7.20
C ARG A 8 -15.49 2.97 8.53
N ARG A 9 -14.88 1.95 9.15
CA ARG A 9 -14.06 2.08 10.36
C ARG A 9 -12.87 1.13 10.31
N SER A 10 -11.77 1.50 10.96
CA SER A 10 -10.60 0.62 11.06
C SER A 10 -10.93 -0.58 11.94
N ILE A 11 -10.76 -1.78 11.38
CA ILE A 11 -10.94 -3.05 12.09
C ILE A 11 -9.59 -3.51 12.62
N ARG A 12 -9.54 -3.91 13.90
CA ARG A 12 -8.32 -4.42 14.56
C ARG A 12 -8.51 -5.79 15.23
N LYS A 13 -9.64 -6.44 14.95
CA LYS A 13 -9.97 -7.78 15.42
C LYS A 13 -10.66 -8.51 14.29
N TYR A 14 -10.03 -9.57 13.81
CA TYR A 14 -10.50 -10.32 12.65
C TYR A 14 -11.04 -11.67 13.09
N LYS A 15 -11.88 -12.26 12.23
CA LYS A 15 -12.29 -13.66 12.40
C LYS A 15 -11.14 -14.55 11.98
N ASP A 16 -11.01 -15.69 12.63
CA ASP A 16 -10.14 -16.77 12.18
C ASP A 16 -10.76 -17.46 10.95
N LYS A 17 -10.70 -16.76 9.82
CA LYS A 17 -11.26 -17.19 8.54
C LYS A 17 -10.34 -16.70 7.42
N ALA A 18 -9.85 -17.64 6.62
CA ALA A 18 -9.07 -17.33 5.44
C ALA A 18 -9.87 -16.49 4.44
N VAL A 19 -9.17 -15.59 3.74
CA VAL A 19 -9.75 -14.80 2.63
C VAL A 19 -9.51 -15.57 1.32
N PRO A 20 -10.56 -15.81 0.51
CA PRO A 20 -10.42 -16.44 -0.80
C PRO A 20 -9.44 -15.67 -1.70
N ASN A 21 -8.67 -16.39 -2.53
CA ASN A 21 -7.69 -15.78 -3.41
C ASN A 21 -8.35 -14.84 -4.43
N GLU A 22 -9.51 -15.23 -4.94
CA GLU A 22 -10.28 -14.48 -5.94
C GLU A 22 -10.67 -13.10 -5.38
N SER A 23 -11.07 -13.05 -4.11
CA SER A 23 -11.39 -11.79 -3.43
C SER A 23 -10.18 -10.88 -3.32
N ILE A 24 -9.00 -11.43 -3.01
CA ILE A 24 -7.76 -10.65 -2.92
C ILE A 24 -7.38 -10.10 -4.30
N ILE A 25 -7.40 -10.96 -5.33
CA ILE A 25 -7.11 -10.58 -6.72
C ILE A 25 -8.06 -9.47 -7.17
N GLN A 26 -9.36 -9.59 -6.88
CA GLN A 26 -10.33 -8.57 -7.23
C GLN A 26 -10.05 -7.23 -6.53
N ILE A 27 -9.64 -7.25 -5.25
CA ILE A 27 -9.24 -6.02 -4.54
C ILE A 27 -7.99 -5.40 -5.19
N MET A 28 -7.00 -6.21 -5.55
CA MET A 28 -5.77 -5.73 -6.21
C MET A 28 -6.05 -5.15 -7.60
N GLU A 29 -6.95 -5.76 -8.38
CA GLU A 29 -7.32 -5.23 -9.70
C GLU A 29 -8.04 -3.88 -9.57
N ASN A 30 -8.93 -3.74 -8.59
CA ASN A 30 -9.56 -2.45 -8.30
C ASN A 30 -8.54 -1.40 -7.84
N ALA A 31 -7.55 -1.78 -7.04
CA ALA A 31 -6.47 -0.89 -6.61
C ALA A 31 -5.60 -0.44 -7.81
N ARG A 32 -5.31 -1.35 -8.74
CA ARG A 32 -4.55 -1.06 -9.97
C ARG A 32 -5.25 -0.07 -10.89
N LEU A 33 -6.59 -0.09 -10.91
CA LEU A 33 -7.42 0.83 -11.71
C LEU A 33 -7.53 2.24 -11.12
N ALA A 34 -6.97 2.48 -9.93
CA ALA A 34 -6.92 3.83 -9.37
C ALA A 34 -6.17 4.79 -10.33
N PRO A 35 -6.60 6.06 -10.44
CA PRO A 35 -5.91 7.02 -11.30
C PRO A 35 -4.47 7.25 -10.81
N SER A 36 -3.54 7.38 -11.75
CA SER A 36 -2.16 7.82 -11.49
C SER A 36 -1.74 8.87 -12.52
N GLY A 37 -0.87 9.80 -12.12
CA GLY A 37 -0.33 10.80 -13.04
C GLY A 37 0.33 10.13 -14.25
N SER A 38 -0.13 10.46 -15.46
CA SER A 38 0.34 9.84 -16.72
C SER A 38 0.20 8.31 -16.77
N ASN A 39 -0.69 7.73 -15.96
CA ASN A 39 -0.91 6.27 -15.86
C ASN A 39 0.35 5.46 -15.53
N THR A 40 1.29 6.06 -14.80
CA THR A 40 2.57 5.44 -14.44
C THR A 40 2.42 4.25 -13.50
N GLN A 41 1.28 4.14 -12.79
CA GLN A 41 0.99 3.09 -11.81
C GLN A 41 2.15 2.90 -10.81
N PRO A 42 2.53 3.95 -10.04
CA PRO A 42 3.75 4.01 -9.23
C PRO A 42 3.65 3.20 -7.93
N TRP A 43 3.04 2.01 -7.97
CA TRP A 43 2.77 1.18 -6.81
C TRP A 43 3.07 -0.29 -7.09
N HIS A 44 3.70 -0.94 -6.10
CA HIS A 44 3.75 -2.40 -5.99
C HIS A 44 2.95 -2.85 -4.78
N PHE A 45 2.19 -3.93 -4.93
CA PHE A 45 1.46 -4.55 -3.83
C PHE A 45 2.03 -5.93 -3.55
N ILE A 46 2.48 -6.16 -2.32
CA ILE A 46 2.91 -7.48 -1.86
C ILE A 46 1.82 -8.07 -0.96
N VAL A 47 1.24 -9.19 -1.39
CA VAL A 47 0.27 -9.96 -0.61
C VAL A 47 1.03 -10.94 0.29
N VAL A 48 0.97 -10.72 1.60
CA VAL A 48 1.65 -11.56 2.60
C VAL A 48 0.62 -12.40 3.33
N LYS A 49 0.77 -13.73 3.22
CA LYS A 49 -0.04 -14.73 3.94
C LYS A 49 0.78 -15.60 4.90
N GLU A 50 2.10 -15.64 4.72
CA GLU A 50 2.98 -16.44 5.55
C GLU A 50 3.07 -15.85 6.96
N GLU A 51 2.80 -16.69 7.98
CA GLU A 51 2.79 -16.26 9.37
C GLU A 51 4.14 -15.72 9.85
N VAL A 52 5.26 -16.34 9.44
CA VAL A 52 6.61 -15.88 9.80
C VAL A 52 6.86 -14.47 9.29
N THR A 53 6.49 -14.17 8.05
CA THR A 53 6.65 -12.84 7.47
C THR A 53 5.69 -11.83 8.12
N LYS A 54 4.44 -12.22 8.43
CA LYS A 54 3.51 -11.37 9.19
C LYS A 54 4.03 -11.01 10.59
N GLN A 55 4.67 -11.95 11.28
CA GLN A 55 5.29 -11.73 12.60
C GLN A 55 6.35 -10.63 12.52
N LYS A 56 7.30 -10.76 11.57
CA LYS A 56 8.34 -9.76 11.33
C LYS A 56 7.76 -8.38 11.03
N ILE A 57 6.71 -8.32 10.20
CA ILE A 57 6.03 -7.04 9.88
C ILE A 57 5.39 -6.42 11.13
N ALA A 58 4.73 -7.21 11.97
CA ALA A 58 4.09 -6.70 13.18
C ALA A 58 5.12 -6.16 14.20
N GLU A 59 6.28 -6.80 14.30
CA GLU A 59 7.40 -6.37 15.16
C GLU A 59 7.92 -4.97 14.75
N ILE A 60 8.23 -4.79 13.46
CA ILE A 60 8.70 -3.49 12.94
C ILE A 60 7.60 -2.42 12.94
N SER A 61 6.33 -2.83 12.93
CA SER A 61 5.17 -1.93 12.99
C SER A 61 4.85 -1.50 14.43
N HIS A 62 5.87 -1.15 15.21
CA HIS A 62 5.76 -0.82 16.65
C HIS A 62 5.17 -1.96 17.51
N ASN A 63 5.51 -3.21 17.22
CA ASN A 63 5.02 -4.40 17.95
C ASN A 63 3.48 -4.50 18.03
N GLN A 64 2.76 -4.09 16.98
CA GLN A 64 1.30 -4.10 16.93
C GLN A 64 0.73 -5.52 16.75
N LYS A 65 0.69 -6.29 17.84
CA LYS A 65 0.27 -7.71 17.84
C LYS A 65 -1.15 -7.96 17.32
N TRP A 66 -2.05 -6.98 17.41
CA TRP A 66 -3.42 -7.11 16.90
C TRP A 66 -3.44 -7.42 15.39
N MET A 67 -2.44 -6.95 14.65
CA MET A 67 -2.31 -7.17 13.21
C MET A 67 -2.23 -8.65 12.88
N LEU A 68 -1.57 -9.47 13.72
CA LEU A 68 -1.35 -10.89 13.46
C LEU A 68 -2.65 -11.69 13.30
N SER A 69 -3.74 -11.22 13.91
CA SER A 69 -5.06 -11.83 13.73
C SER A 69 -5.64 -11.64 12.32
N ALA A 70 -5.12 -10.70 11.52
CA ALA A 70 -5.57 -10.52 10.14
C ALA A 70 -5.04 -11.66 9.25
N PRO A 71 -5.90 -12.29 8.42
CA PRO A 71 -5.49 -13.42 7.59
C PRO A 71 -4.55 -13.06 6.43
N VAL A 72 -4.46 -11.78 6.05
CA VAL A 72 -3.66 -11.29 4.91
C VAL A 72 -3.16 -9.89 5.24
N PHE A 73 -1.87 -9.63 4.99
CA PHE A 73 -1.33 -8.27 4.95
C PHE A 73 -1.11 -7.86 3.49
N ILE A 74 -1.45 -6.62 3.16
CA ILE A 74 -1.12 -6.00 1.87
C ILE A 74 -0.08 -4.93 2.19
N VAL A 75 1.13 -5.11 1.69
CA VAL A 75 2.19 -4.11 1.79
C VAL A 75 2.15 -3.28 0.52
N CYS A 76 1.85 -1.99 0.67
CA CYS A 76 1.86 -1.02 -0.42
C CYS A 76 3.25 -0.38 -0.48
N ILE A 77 3.88 -0.43 -1.65
CA ILE A 77 5.22 0.11 -1.88
C ILE A 77 5.11 1.17 -2.97
N ALA A 78 5.64 2.36 -2.69
CA ALA A 78 5.82 3.39 -3.71
C ALA A 78 6.96 2.98 -4.66
N ASP A 79 6.67 2.89 -5.96
CA ASP A 79 7.69 2.67 -6.99
C ASP A 79 8.19 4.01 -7.51
N ILE A 80 9.29 4.48 -6.92
CA ILE A 80 9.91 5.74 -7.30
C ILE A 80 10.60 5.68 -8.68
N ARG A 81 10.94 4.49 -9.17
CA ARG A 81 11.54 4.30 -10.49
C ARG A 81 10.54 4.47 -11.62
N SER A 82 9.25 4.46 -11.32
CA SER A 82 8.20 4.81 -12.29
C SER A 82 8.32 6.24 -12.83
N ARG A 83 9.00 7.14 -12.09
CA ARG A 83 9.23 8.54 -12.50
C ARG A 83 10.70 8.88 -12.70
N ILE A 84 11.61 8.16 -12.04
CA ILE A 84 13.05 8.49 -12.01
C ILE A 84 13.85 7.48 -12.83
N LYS A 85 14.69 7.99 -13.74
CA LYS A 85 15.56 7.17 -14.60
C LYS A 85 16.56 6.34 -13.79
N GLU A 86 16.99 5.21 -14.36
CA GLU A 86 17.87 4.27 -13.66
C GLU A 86 19.22 4.87 -13.28
N GLU A 87 19.76 5.75 -14.13
CA GLU A 87 21.11 6.32 -13.96
C GLU A 87 21.21 7.39 -12.87
N VAL A 88 20.09 7.84 -12.31
CA VAL A 88 20.05 8.87 -11.28
C VAL A 88 20.23 8.24 -9.90
N GLU A 89 21.20 8.75 -9.13
CA GLU A 89 21.37 8.39 -7.72
C GLU A 89 20.22 8.97 -6.89
N LEU A 90 19.50 8.11 -6.19
CA LEU A 90 18.30 8.48 -5.45
C LEU A 90 18.63 8.93 -4.02
N ARG A 91 18.31 10.19 -3.70
CA ARG A 91 18.17 10.66 -2.32
C ARG A 91 16.71 10.97 -2.03
N LEU A 92 16.17 10.34 -0.98
CA LEU A 92 14.80 10.50 -0.52
C LEU A 92 14.79 11.35 0.75
N ASP A 93 14.51 12.63 0.60
CA ASP A 93 14.12 13.52 1.69
C ASP A 93 13.13 14.57 1.18
N GLU A 94 12.43 15.23 2.10
CA GLU A 94 11.39 16.23 1.78
C GLU A 94 11.94 17.49 1.08
N ASN A 95 13.26 17.68 1.09
CA ASN A 95 13.95 18.79 0.46
C ASN A 95 14.61 18.39 -0.87
N SER A 96 14.30 17.20 -1.39
CA SER A 96 14.87 16.72 -2.63
C SER A 96 14.62 17.73 -3.77
N PRO A 97 15.66 18.13 -4.52
CA PRO A 97 15.50 19.03 -5.66
C PRO A 97 14.82 18.33 -6.85
N GLU A 98 14.76 16.99 -6.82
CA GLU A 98 14.20 16.17 -7.89
C GLU A 98 12.67 16.32 -7.94
N GLU A 99 12.16 16.88 -9.03
CA GLU A 99 10.72 17.15 -9.20
C GLU A 99 9.91 15.85 -9.25
N GLU A 100 10.52 14.77 -9.73
CA GLU A 100 9.97 13.43 -9.79
C GLU A 100 9.62 12.89 -8.39
N VAL A 101 10.42 13.21 -7.36
CA VAL A 101 10.15 12.81 -5.97
C VAL A 101 8.86 13.46 -5.47
N LYS A 102 8.65 14.75 -5.77
CA LYS A 102 7.41 15.45 -5.41
C LYS A 102 6.21 14.84 -6.13
N GLN A 103 6.35 14.46 -7.39
CA GLN A 103 5.28 13.79 -8.14
C GLN A 103 4.94 12.42 -7.55
N ILE A 104 5.93 11.63 -7.15
CA ILE A 104 5.70 10.33 -6.49
C ILE A 104 4.96 10.53 -5.17
N ILE A 105 5.40 11.49 -4.34
CA ILE A 105 4.71 11.81 -3.08
C ILE A 105 3.26 12.14 -3.39
N ARG A 106 3.00 13.03 -4.36
CA ARG A 106 1.65 13.41 -4.77
C ARG A 106 0.79 12.23 -5.23
N ASP A 107 1.33 11.34 -6.07
CA ASP A 107 0.57 10.21 -6.62
C ASP A 107 0.29 9.11 -5.58
N THR A 108 1.17 8.98 -4.59
CA THR A 108 1.06 7.94 -3.54
C THR A 108 0.33 8.46 -2.31
N SER A 109 0.35 9.78 -2.08
CA SER A 109 -0.48 10.44 -1.09
C SER A 109 -1.91 10.52 -1.60
N ILE A 110 -2.85 10.03 -0.81
CA ILE A 110 -4.26 10.32 -1.02
C ILE A 110 -4.48 11.78 -0.55
N GLU A 111 -4.20 12.76 -1.41
CA GLU A 111 -4.54 14.15 -1.13
C GLU A 111 -6.07 14.29 -1.18
N GLN A 112 -6.64 14.71 -0.04
CA GLN A 112 -8.05 15.06 0.08
C GLN A 112 -8.28 16.38 -0.65
N TRP A 113 -9.25 16.39 -1.56
CA TRP A 113 -9.80 17.60 -2.18
C TRP A 113 -10.67 18.37 -1.18
#